data_AF-A0A955JLH2-F1
#
_entry.id   AF-A0A955JLH2-F1
#
_cell.length_a   1.000
_cell.length_b   1.000
_cell.length_c   1.000
_cell.angle_alpha   90.00
_cell.angle_beta   90.00
_cell.angle_gamma   90.00
#
_symmetry.space_group_name_H-M   'P 1'
#
loop_
_entity.id
_entity.type
_entity.pdbx_description
1 polymer ?
#
loop_
_entity_poly.entity_id
_entity_poly.type
_entity_poly.pdbx_seq_one_letter_code
_entity_poly.pdbx_strand_id
1 'polypeptide(L)'
;MVPTLTQFAADTAEVAARGGWNPTAAKAFMLAFAFLGAAAGLAYVGGNYMKALGRNPEAGKAAGQVVIIAAMIEVTALLAFLGAIIVK
;
A
#
# COMPACT_ATOMS: atom_id res chain seq x y z
N MET A 1 30.23 -16.19 -3.59
CA MET A 1 28.97 -15.50 -3.26
C MET A 1 29.19 -14.75 -1.96
N VAL A 2 28.94 -13.43 -1.94
CA VAL A 2 29.04 -12.65 -0.70
C VAL A 2 27.81 -12.97 0.16
N PRO A 3 27.97 -13.30 1.45
CA PRO A 3 26.83 -13.56 2.32
C PRO A 3 25.89 -12.35 2.38
N THR A 4 24.58 -12.58 2.42
CA THR A 4 23.54 -11.54 2.40
C THR A 4 23.73 -10.50 3.53
N LEU A 5 24.19 -10.95 4.70
CA LEU A 5 24.51 -10.07 5.83
C LEU A 5 25.62 -9.06 5.52
N THR A 6 26.64 -9.48 4.78
CA THR A 6 27.73 -8.62 4.32
C THR A 6 27.29 -7.63 3.25
N GLN A 7 26.30 -8.00 2.42
CA GLN A 7 25.67 -7.06 1.48
C GLN A 7 24.88 -5.97 2.21
N PHE A 8 24.05 -6.33 3.19
CA PHE A 8 23.30 -5.33 3.96
C PHE A 8 24.22 -4.37 4.71
N ALA A 9 25.33 -4.87 5.29
CA ALA A 9 26.33 -4.03 5.94
C ALA A 9 27.01 -3.07 4.94
N ALA A 10 27.30 -3.54 3.72
CA ALA A 10 27.88 -2.73 2.66
C ALA A 10 26.90 -1.64 2.16
N ASP A 11 25.62 -2.00 1.91
CA ASP A 11 24.59 -1.05 1.47
C ASP A 11 24.35 0.05 2.53
N THR A 12 24.37 -0.33 3.81
CA THR A 12 24.20 0.62 4.92
C THR A 12 25.40 1.57 5.03
N ALA A 13 26.63 1.07 4.84
CA ALA A 13 27.83 1.88 4.82
C ALA A 13 27.89 2.83 3.61
N GLU A 14 27.43 2.39 2.44
CA GLU A 14 27.37 3.21 1.23
C GLU A 14 26.33 4.34 1.34
N VAL A 15 25.15 4.04 1.91
CA VAL A 15 24.11 5.03 2.20
C VAL A 15 24.60 6.06 3.23
N ALA A 16 25.33 5.62 4.26
CA ALA A 16 25.96 6.51 5.24
C ALA A 16 27.02 7.42 4.63
N ALA A 17 27.77 6.94 3.63
CA ALA A 17 28.83 7.70 2.97
C ALA A 17 28.32 8.70 1.92
N ARG A 18 27.25 8.37 1.18
CA ARG A 18 26.70 9.22 0.11
C ARG A 18 25.60 10.17 0.57
N GLY A 19 24.98 9.90 1.73
CA GLY A 19 23.78 10.61 2.17
C GLY A 19 22.57 10.22 1.33
N GLY A 20 21.54 9.66 1.97
CA GLY A 20 20.35 9.17 1.28
C GLY A 20 19.55 8.20 2.13
N TRP A 21 18.45 7.68 1.57
CA TRP A 21 17.68 6.63 2.21
C TRP A 21 18.22 5.27 1.79
N ASN A 22 18.28 4.33 2.74
CA ASN A 22 18.53 2.93 2.41
C ASN A 22 17.44 2.47 1.41
N PRO A 23 17.81 1.87 0.25
CA PRO A 23 16.84 1.45 -0.76
C PRO A 23 15.74 0.53 -0.21
N THR A 24 16.08 -0.36 0.72
CA THR A 24 15.12 -1.23 1.42
C THR A 24 14.18 -0.40 2.30
N ALA A 25 14.71 0.57 3.05
CA ALA A 25 13.90 1.44 3.89
C ALA A 25 12.96 2.33 3.07
N ALA A 26 13.42 2.86 1.93
CA ALA A 26 12.61 3.65 1.01
C ALA A 26 11.46 2.83 0.42
N LYS A 27 11.72 1.59 -0.03
CA LYS A 27 10.69 0.66 -0.51
C LYS A 27 9.68 0.32 0.59
N ALA A 28 10.14 0.00 1.79
CA ALA A 28 9.27 -0.31 2.92
C ALA A 28 8.37 0.88 3.30
N PHE A 29 8.92 2.10 3.28
CA PHE A 29 8.16 3.31 3.55
C PHE A 29 7.09 3.55 2.48
N MET A 30 7.44 3.45 1.19
CA MET A 30 6.47 3.55 0.09
C MET A 30 5.32 2.54 0.23
N LEU A 31 5.64 1.28 0.57
CA LEU A 31 4.63 0.24 0.80
C LEU A 31 3.72 0.56 1.97
N ALA A 32 4.28 1.08 3.07
CA ALA A 32 3.50 1.48 4.22
C ALA A 32 2.48 2.58 3.85
N PHE A 33 2.88 3.57 3.05
CA PHE A 33 1.95 4.60 2.56
C PHE A 33 0.89 4.04 1.61
N ALA A 34 1.27 3.15 0.69
CA ALA A 34 0.32 2.54 -0.22
C ALA A 34 -0.74 1.72 0.52
N PHE A 35 -0.33 0.87 1.46
CA PHE A 35 -1.25 0.06 2.25
C PHE A 35 -2.07 0.89 3.24
N LEU A 36 -1.47 1.89 3.89
CA LEU A 36 -2.22 2.80 4.76
C LEU A 36 -3.26 3.59 3.98
N GLY A 37 -2.91 4.10 2.80
CA GLY A 37 -3.83 4.80 1.91
C GLY A 37 -4.98 3.91 1.45
N ALA A 38 -4.70 2.65 1.10
CA ALA A 38 -5.71 1.68 0.73
C ALA A 38 -6.65 1.35 1.90
N ALA A 39 -6.10 1.08 3.09
CA ALA A 39 -6.88 0.82 4.30
C ALA A 39 -7.79 2.00 4.67
N ALA A 40 -7.25 3.23 4.62
CA ALA A 40 -8.03 4.45 4.85
C ALA A 40 -9.12 4.65 3.78
N GLY A 41 -8.80 4.40 2.51
CA GLY A 41 -9.76 4.47 1.41
C GLY A 41 -10.92 3.50 1.60
N LEU A 42 -10.62 2.24 1.93
CA LEU A 42 -11.64 1.23 2.22
C LEU A 42 -12.49 1.57 3.44
N ALA A 43 -11.86 2.05 4.52
CA ALA A 43 -12.58 2.47 5.72
C ALA A 43 -13.53 3.64 5.42
N TYR A 44 -13.11 4.59 4.58
CA TYR A 44 -13.95 5.71 4.17
C TYR A 44 -15.12 5.26 3.28
N VAL A 45 -14.85 4.48 2.24
CA VAL A 45 -15.88 4.00 1.31
C VAL A 45 -16.88 3.08 2.03
N GLY A 46 -16.37 2.07 2.75
CA GLY A 46 -17.19 1.13 3.52
C GLY A 46 -17.98 1.83 4.63
N GLY A 47 -17.33 2.72 5.39
CA GLY A 47 -17.99 3.47 6.47
C GLY A 47 -19.14 4.36 5.96
N ASN A 48 -18.95 5.05 4.83
CA ASN A 48 -20.00 5.85 4.23
C ASN A 48 -21.11 4.99 3.63
N TYR A 49 -20.79 3.87 3.01
CA TYR A 49 -21.79 2.92 2.51
C TYR A 49 -22.65 2.36 3.65
N MET A 50 -22.03 1.95 4.77
CA MET A 50 -22.78 1.45 5.94
C MET A 50 -23.68 2.52 6.56
N LYS A 51 -23.20 3.78 6.63
CA LYS A 51 -24.04 4.92 7.06
C LYS A 51 -25.21 5.15 6.10
N ALA A 52 -24.99 5.06 4.79
CA ALA A 52 -26.04 5.22 3.79
C ALA A 52 -27.08 4.09 3.89
N LEU A 53 -26.63 2.84 4.04
CA LEU A 53 -27.48 1.66 4.19
C LEU A 53 -28.34 1.73 5.45
N GLY A 54 -27.77 2.19 6.57
CA GLY A 54 -28.50 2.38 7.82
C GLY A 54 -29.57 3.48 7.74
N ARG A 55 -29.43 4.45 6.84
CA ARG A 55 -30.42 5.51 6.60
C ARG A 55 -31.46 5.13 5.55
N ASN A 56 -31.06 4.36 4.55
CA ASN A 56 -31.93 3.89 3.49
C ASN A 56 -31.52 2.46 3.08
N PRO A 57 -32.33 1.44 3.39
CA PRO A 57 -32.01 0.06 3.03
C PRO A 57 -31.96 -0.16 1.51
N GLU A 58 -32.61 0.67 0.70
CA GLU A 58 -32.52 0.60 -0.76
C GLU A 58 -31.12 0.94 -1.31
N ALA A 59 -30.28 1.62 -0.52
CA ALA A 59 -28.88 1.85 -0.88
C ALA A 59 -28.09 0.54 -1.05
N GLY A 60 -28.61 -0.59 -0.55
CA GLY A 60 -28.05 -1.92 -0.77
C GLY A 60 -27.94 -2.31 -2.26
N LYS A 61 -28.75 -1.71 -3.14
CA LYS A 61 -28.64 -1.89 -4.60
C LYS A 61 -27.29 -1.41 -5.16
N ALA A 62 -26.63 -0.48 -4.48
CA ALA A 62 -25.33 0.04 -4.86
C ALA A 62 -24.15 -0.83 -4.37
N ALA A 63 -24.40 -1.94 -3.65
CA ALA A 63 -23.34 -2.80 -3.12
C ALA A 63 -22.34 -3.25 -4.19
N GLY A 64 -22.81 -3.58 -5.39
CA GLY A 64 -21.94 -3.98 -6.50
C GLY A 64 -20.95 -2.87 -6.91
N GLN A 65 -21.43 -1.62 -6.97
CA GLN A 65 -20.57 -0.46 -7.28
C GLN A 65 -19.54 -0.22 -6.17
N VAL A 66 -19.95 -0.38 -4.91
CA VAL A 66 -19.05 -0.24 -3.75
C VAL A 66 -17.95 -1.29 -3.77
N VAL A 67 -18.27 -2.54 -4.11
CA VAL A 67 -17.29 -3.63 -4.26
C VAL A 67 -16.31 -3.34 -5.41
N ILE A 68 -16.78 -2.78 -6.53
CA ILE A 68 -15.90 -2.38 -7.64
C ILE A 68 -14.92 -1.29 -7.18
N ILE A 69 -15.40 -0.28 -6.44
CA ILE A 69 -14.53 0.77 -5.90
C ILE A 69 -13.50 0.17 -4.92
N ALA A 70 -13.93 -0.73 -4.03
CA ALA A 70 -13.03 -1.42 -3.12
C ALA A 70 -11.96 -2.22 -3.86
N ALA A 71 -12.34 -2.94 -4.91
CA ALA A 71 -11.40 -3.67 -5.76
C ALA A 71 -10.39 -2.75 -6.46
N MET A 72 -10.81 -1.57 -6.95
CA MET A 72 -9.90 -0.59 -7.56
C MET A 72 -8.87 -0.02 -6.57
N ILE A 73 -9.29 0.19 -5.32
CA ILE A 73 -8.38 0.62 -4.24
C ILE A 73 -7.34 -0.47 -3.96
N GLU A 74 -7.78 -1.72 -3.82
CA GLU A 74 -6.90 -2.86 -3.60
C GLU A 74 -5.94 -3.10 -4.77
N VAL A 75 -6.42 -3.05 -6.03
CA VAL A 75 -5.56 -3.19 -7.21
C VAL A 75 -4.45 -2.14 -7.22
N THR A 76 -4.74 -0.91 -6.81
CA THR A 76 -3.71 0.15 -6.71
C THR A 76 -2.64 -0.19 -5.66
N ALA A 77 -3.05 -0.71 -4.50
CA ALA A 77 -2.13 -1.15 -3.45
C ALA A 77 -1.27 -2.35 -3.91
N LEU A 78 -1.88 -3.31 -4.60
CA LEU A 78 -1.21 -4.47 -5.17
C LEU A 78 -0.21 -4.10 -6.28
N LEU A 79 -0.55 -3.11 -7.12
CA LEU A 79 0.37 -2.59 -8.13
C LEU A 79 1.55 -1.85 -7.50
N ALA A 80 1.32 -1.06 -6.44
CA ALA A 80 2.40 -0.45 -5.66
C ALA A 80 3.30 -1.51 -4.99
N PHE A 81 2.69 -2.58 -4.48
CA PHE A 81 3.41 -3.73 -3.93
C PHE A 81 4.29 -4.43 -4.97
N LEU A 82 3.71 -4.74 -6.13
CA LEU A 82 4.42 -5.34 -7.25
C LEU A 82 5.58 -4.45 -7.72
N GLY A 83 5.35 -3.13 -7.82
CA GLY A 83 6.38 -2.16 -8.15
C GLY A 83 7.56 -2.19 -7.17
N ALA A 84 7.30 -2.24 -5.87
CA ALA A 84 8.35 -2.30 -4.85
C ALA A 84 9.21 -3.58 -4.94
N ILE A 85 8.66 -4.69 -5.43
CA ILE A 85 9.39 -5.95 -5.63
C ILE A 85 10.21 -5.93 -6.91
N ILE A 86 9.65 -5.40 -8.01
CA ILE A 86 10.29 -5.45 -9.34
C ILE A 86 11.39 -4.38 -9.47
N VAL A 87 11.17 -3.19 -8.90
CA VAL A 87 12.14 -2.10 -8.95
C VAL A 87 13.36 -2.51 -8.13
N LYS A 88 14.52 -2.63 -8.80
CA LYS A 88 15.80 -3.00 -8.19
C LYS A 88 16.40 -1.84 -7.42
#